data_AF-A0AAF3JAB4-F1
#
_entry.id   AF-A0AAF3JAB4-F1
#
_cell.length_a   1.000
_cell.length_b   1.000
_cell.length_c   1.000
_cell.angle_alpha   90.00
_cell.angle_beta   90.00
_cell.angle_gamma   90.00
#
_symmetry.space_group_name_H-M   'P 1'
#
loop_
_entity.id
_entity.type
_entity.pdbx_description
1 polymer ?
#
loop_
_entity_poly.entity_id
_entity_poly.type
_entity_poly.pdbx_seq_one_letter_code
_entity_poly.pdbx_strand_id
1 'polypeptide(L)'
;MLLGLRARKHEYHRGRKSAVERKPRQAYSARQLDTLETEFQRDKYLSVSKRVHLAQSLNLTETQIKTWFQNRRTKWKKQLSASLRSFCVENSSISQMPPLPLPIFPFPAEQRE
;
A
#
# COMPACT_ATOMS: atom_id res chain seq x y z
N MET A 1 30.02 17.76 19.09
CA MET A 1 28.62 18.24 19.25
C MET A 1 27.68 17.20 18.64
N LEU A 2 26.62 16.85 19.36
CA LEU A 2 25.73 15.71 19.11
C LEU A 2 24.99 15.76 17.77
N LEU A 3 24.91 14.61 17.09
CA LEU A 3 23.98 14.37 15.99
C LEU A 3 22.52 14.31 16.52
N GLY A 4 21.71 15.29 16.15
CA GLY A 4 20.25 15.21 16.05
C GLY A 4 19.86 15.42 14.58
N LEU A 5 18.80 14.86 14.00
CA LEU A 5 17.54 14.40 14.54
C LEU A 5 17.22 12.99 14.04
N ARG A 6 16.89 12.12 14.99
CA ARG A 6 16.26 10.82 14.81
C ARG A 6 14.95 11.02 14.03
N ALA A 7 14.91 10.52 12.80
CA ALA A 7 13.67 10.34 12.04
C ALA A 7 12.62 9.76 13.00
N ARG A 8 11.44 10.38 13.06
CA ARG A 8 10.31 9.87 13.83
C ARG A 8 9.94 8.49 13.29
N LYS A 9 10.57 7.47 13.87
CA LYS A 9 10.23 6.06 13.79
C LYS A 9 8.82 5.91 14.34
N HIS A 10 7.81 6.00 13.47
CA HIS A 10 6.51 5.45 13.79
C HIS A 10 6.58 3.93 13.58
N GLU A 11 7.16 3.26 14.58
CA GLU A 11 7.21 1.81 14.70
C GLU A 11 5.83 1.27 15.07
N TYR A 12 4.88 1.35 14.13
CA TYR A 12 3.90 0.28 14.04
C TYR A 12 4.58 -0.89 13.32
N HIS A 13 5.54 -1.51 14.00
CA HIS A 13 5.83 -2.91 13.79
C HIS A 13 4.53 -3.66 14.08
N ARG A 14 3.64 -3.76 13.08
CA ARG A 14 2.56 -4.74 13.05
C ARG A 14 3.27 -6.06 13.22
N GLY A 15 3.27 -6.56 14.47
CA GLY A 15 4.19 -7.59 14.95
C GLY A 15 4.45 -8.58 13.84
N ARG A 16 5.59 -8.44 13.17
CA ARG A 16 6.10 -9.47 12.29
C ARG A 16 6.54 -10.53 13.29
N LYS A 17 5.56 -11.35 13.72
CA LYS A 17 5.83 -12.66 14.30
C LYS A 17 6.96 -13.20 13.44
N SER A 18 8.07 -13.45 14.12
CA SER A 18 9.32 -13.98 13.61
C SER A 18 9.04 -14.94 12.46
N ALA A 19 9.93 -14.97 11.47
CA ALA A 19 9.88 -15.83 10.30
C ALA A 19 10.00 -17.33 10.65
N VAL A 20 9.29 -17.77 11.68
CA VAL A 20 8.97 -19.15 12.01
C VAL A 20 8.14 -19.67 10.86
N GLU A 21 8.84 -20.32 9.94
CA GLU A 21 8.31 -21.33 9.04
C GLU A 21 7.08 -20.86 8.25
N ARG A 22 7.23 -19.77 7.50
CA ARG A 22 6.22 -19.45 6.49
C ARG A 22 6.16 -20.61 5.52
N LYS A 23 4.99 -21.26 5.45
CA LYS A 23 4.67 -22.29 4.46
C LYS A 23 5.29 -21.89 3.11
N PRO A 24 6.00 -22.82 2.42
CA PRO A 24 6.61 -22.51 1.14
C PRO A 24 5.59 -21.82 0.24
N ARG A 25 6.02 -20.73 -0.40
CA ARG A 25 5.15 -19.94 -1.27
C ARG A 25 4.69 -20.81 -2.44
N GLN A 26 3.44 -21.24 -2.40
CA GLN A 26 2.81 -21.92 -3.52
C GLN A 26 2.33 -20.88 -4.54
N ALA A 27 2.76 -21.02 -5.79
CA ALA A 27 2.30 -20.19 -6.89
C ALA A 27 0.91 -20.66 -7.34
N TYR A 28 0.06 -19.70 -7.72
CA TYR A 28 -1.22 -20.01 -8.36
C TYR A 28 -1.00 -20.40 -9.82
N SER A 29 -1.78 -21.37 -10.31
CA SER A 29 -1.79 -21.78 -11.72
C SER A 29 -2.32 -20.66 -12.62
N ALA A 30 -1.94 -20.66 -13.90
CA ALA A 30 -2.43 -19.71 -14.90
C ALA A 30 -3.96 -19.66 -14.96
N ARG A 31 -4.63 -20.84 -14.95
CA ARG A 31 -6.10 -20.93 -14.92
C ARG A 31 -6.71 -20.25 -13.68
N GLN A 32 -6.07 -20.42 -12.52
CA GLN A 32 -6.55 -19.78 -11.29
C GLN A 32 -6.40 -18.26 -11.36
N LEU A 33 -5.25 -17.78 -11.87
CA LEU A 33 -5.00 -16.35 -12.03
C LEU A 33 -5.97 -15.69 -13.02
N ASP A 34 -6.24 -16.35 -14.13
CA ASP A 34 -7.18 -15.88 -15.15
C ASP A 34 -8.58 -15.64 -14.57
N THR A 35 -9.16 -16.67 -13.94
CA THR A 35 -10.49 -16.55 -13.31
C THR A 35 -10.54 -15.47 -12.22
N LEU A 36 -9.50 -15.37 -11.40
CA LEU A 36 -9.39 -14.32 -10.37
C LEU A 36 -9.32 -12.92 -10.98
N GLU A 37 -8.61 -12.76 -12.09
CA GLU A 37 -8.49 -11.49 -12.79
C GLU A 37 -9.80 -11.10 -13.48
N THR A 38 -10.47 -12.05 -14.15
CA THR A 38 -11.78 -11.82 -14.75
C THR A 38 -12.80 -11.34 -13.72
N GLU A 39 -12.88 -12.00 -12.56
CA GLU A 39 -13.77 -11.54 -11.48
C GLU A 39 -13.34 -10.19 -10.91
N PHE A 40 -12.04 -9.91 -10.80
CA PHE A 40 -11.56 -8.60 -10.35
C PHE A 40 -11.91 -7.48 -11.33
N GLN A 41 -11.90 -7.74 -12.64
CA GLN A 41 -12.32 -6.78 -13.65
C GLN A 41 -13.80 -6.41 -13.47
N ARG A 42 -14.65 -7.40 -13.18
CA ARG A 42 -16.08 -7.22 -12.90
C ARG A 42 -16.29 -6.44 -11.59
N ASP A 43 -15.66 -6.88 -10.50
CA ASP A 43 -15.81 -6.29 -9.17
C ASP A 43 -14.46 -6.20 -8.44
N LYS A 44 -14.06 -4.98 -8.04
CA LYS A 44 -12.79 -4.75 -7.32
C LYS A 44 -12.82 -5.27 -5.87
N TYR A 45 -14.01 -5.59 -5.35
CA TYR A 45 -14.27 -6.10 -4.02
C TYR A 45 -15.25 -7.28 -4.10
N LEU A 46 -14.93 -8.38 -3.42
CA LEU A 46 -15.79 -9.55 -3.38
C LEU A 46 -16.77 -9.49 -2.20
N SER A 47 -18.03 -9.84 -2.47
CA SER A 47 -18.99 -10.23 -1.44
C SER A 47 -18.57 -11.55 -0.78
N VAL A 48 -19.14 -11.85 0.39
CA VAL A 48 -18.87 -13.11 1.10
C VAL A 48 -19.26 -14.31 0.23
N SER A 49 -20.46 -14.30 -0.36
CA SER A 49 -20.95 -15.38 -1.22
C SER A 49 -20.05 -15.64 -2.43
N LYS A 50 -19.60 -14.58 -3.13
CA LYS A 50 -18.68 -14.74 -4.27
C LYS A 50 -17.33 -15.33 -3.84
N ARG A 51 -16.83 -14.95 -2.65
CA ARG A 51 -15.56 -15.47 -2.13
C ARG A 51 -15.64 -16.97 -1.87
N VAL A 52 -16.71 -17.43 -1.24
CA VAL A 52 -16.95 -18.86 -0.98
C VAL A 52 -17.02 -19.63 -2.30
N HIS A 53 -17.77 -19.11 -3.28
CA HIS A 53 -17.90 -19.75 -4.58
C HIS A 53 -16.54 -19.88 -5.32
N LEU A 54 -15.73 -18.82 -5.33
CA LEU A 54 -14.41 -18.85 -5.96
C LEU A 54 -13.44 -19.77 -5.24
N ALA A 55 -13.49 -19.83 -3.91
CA ALA A 55 -12.69 -20.74 -3.11
C ALA A 55 -12.96 -22.20 -3.51
N GLN A 56 -14.24 -22.57 -3.63
CA GLN A 56 -14.65 -23.91 -4.05
C GLN A 56 -14.24 -24.22 -5.51
N SER A 57 -14.52 -23.29 -6.44
CA SER A 57 -14.24 -23.51 -7.87
C SER A 57 -12.75 -23.63 -8.20
N LEU A 58 -11.90 -22.87 -7.49
CA LEU A 58 -10.46 -22.82 -7.74
C LEU A 58 -9.64 -23.74 -6.82
N ASN A 59 -10.30 -24.47 -5.92
CA ASN A 59 -9.67 -25.27 -4.86
C ASN A 59 -8.68 -24.44 -4.02
N LEU A 60 -9.09 -23.24 -3.64
CA LEU A 60 -8.32 -22.32 -2.81
C LEU A 60 -9.11 -22.00 -1.53
N THR A 61 -8.42 -21.60 -0.47
CA THR A 61 -9.09 -21.14 0.74
C THR A 61 -9.64 -19.72 0.55
N GLU A 62 -10.74 -19.37 1.24
CA GLU A 62 -11.27 -18.00 1.24
C GLU A 62 -10.22 -16.96 1.66
N THR A 63 -9.28 -17.35 2.53
CA THR A 63 -8.18 -16.48 2.96
C THR A 63 -7.19 -16.21 1.83
N GLN A 64 -6.88 -17.22 0.99
CA GLN A 64 -6.06 -17.02 -0.21
C GLN A 64 -6.76 -16.10 -1.21
N ILE A 65 -8.05 -16.32 -1.47
CA ILE A 65 -8.87 -15.44 -2.32
C ILE A 65 -8.86 -14.00 -1.78
N LYS A 66 -9.14 -13.82 -0.49
CA LYS A 66 -9.11 -12.51 0.19
C LYS A 66 -7.76 -11.83 0.06
N THR A 67 -6.67 -12.56 0.27
CA THR A 67 -5.30 -12.04 0.20
C THR A 67 -4.92 -11.67 -1.23
N TRP A 68 -5.30 -12.48 -2.21
CA TRP A 68 -5.09 -12.19 -3.62
C TRP A 68 -5.81 -10.90 -4.03
N PHE A 69 -7.09 -10.75 -3.69
CA PHE A 69 -7.85 -9.53 -3.99
C PHE A 69 -7.28 -8.29 -3.31
N GLN A 70 -6.79 -8.42 -2.07
CA GLN A 70 -6.12 -7.33 -1.37
C GLN A 70 -4.83 -6.91 -2.08
N ASN A 71 -4.00 -7.89 -2.48
CA ASN A 71 -2.77 -7.63 -3.22
C ASN A 71 -3.07 -7.01 -4.59
N ARG A 72 -4.10 -7.51 -5.27
CA ARG A 72 -4.52 -7.01 -6.59
C ARG A 72 -4.97 -5.57 -6.53
N ARG A 73 -5.77 -5.16 -5.53
CA ARG A 73 -6.14 -3.76 -5.29
C ARG A 73 -4.93 -2.87 -5.02
N THR A 74 -3.98 -3.32 -4.21
CA THR A 74 -2.74 -2.57 -3.98
C THR A 74 -1.98 -2.34 -5.28
N LYS A 75 -1.84 -3.37 -6.13
CA LYS A 75 -1.19 -3.24 -7.44
C LYS A 75 -1.96 -2.28 -8.36
N TRP A 76 -3.28 -2.41 -8.43
CA TRP A 76 -4.13 -1.53 -9.24
C TRP A 76 -4.01 -0.07 -8.81
N LYS A 77 -4.07 0.23 -7.51
CA LYS A 77 -3.89 1.59 -7.00
C LYS A 77 -2.50 2.15 -7.33
N LYS A 78 -1.45 1.32 -7.21
CA LYS A 78 -0.09 1.71 -7.60
C LYS A 78 -0.02 2.04 -9.09
N GLN A 79 -0.63 1.23 -9.95
CA GLN A 79 -0.69 1.49 -11.39
C GLN A 79 -1.40 2.81 -11.70
N LEU A 80 -2.50 3.13 -11.02
CA LEU A 80 -3.19 4.41 -11.16
C LEU A 80 -2.30 5.60 -10.75
N SER A 81 -1.62 5.50 -9.60
CA SER A 81 -0.70 6.55 -9.14
C SER A 81 0.57 6.69 -9.98
N ALA A 82 1.05 5.59 -10.56
CA ALA A 82 2.22 5.59 -11.44
C ALA A 82 1.88 6.19 -12.80
N SER A 83 0.66 5.95 -13.30
CA SER A 83 0.13 6.64 -14.48
C SER A 83 0.11 8.15 -14.24
N LEU A 84 -0.43 8.59 -13.08
CA LEU A 84 -0.44 10.02 -12.72
C LEU A 84 0.98 10.62 -12.62
N ARG A 85 1.95 9.89 -12.04
CA ARG A 85 3.36 10.32 -12.03
C ARG A 85 3.96 10.41 -13.43
N SER A 86 3.57 9.52 -14.35
CA SER A 86 4.07 9.52 -15.73
C SER A 86 3.58 10.75 -16.50
N PHE A 87 2.34 11.19 -16.27
CA PHE A 87 1.81 12.44 -16.83
C PHE A 87 2.50 13.71 -16.28
N CYS A 88 3.05 13.68 -15.06
CA CYS A 88 3.74 14.84 -14.49
C CYS A 88 5.19 15.00 -15.01
N VAL A 89 5.81 13.95 -15.55
CA VAL A 89 7.22 13.99 -15.99
C VAL A 89 7.37 14.64 -17.37
N GLU A 90 6.33 14.61 -18.22
CA GLU A 90 6.40 15.16 -19.59
C GLU A 90 6.17 16.69 -19.68
N ASN A 91 5.69 17.35 -18.62
CA ASN A 91 5.53 18.81 -18.61
C ASN A 91 6.49 19.52 -17.63
N SER A 92 7.71 19.01 -17.52
CA SER A 92 8.78 19.62 -16.71
C SER A 92 9.44 20.78 -17.47
N SER A 93 8.73 21.89 -17.60
CA SER A 93 9.36 23.21 -17.85
C SER A 93 8.89 24.30 -16.88
N ILE A 94 8.06 23.99 -15.87
CA ILE A 94 7.70 24.99 -14.85
C ILE A 94 7.80 24.36 -13.46
N SER A 95 8.91 24.61 -12.76
CA SER A 95 8.95 24.96 -11.33
C SER A 95 10.39 24.96 -10.83
N GLN A 96 11.13 26.02 -11.14
CA GLN A 96 12.07 26.58 -10.18
C GLN A 96 11.27 27.53 -9.29
N MET A 97 10.87 27.08 -8.11
CA MET A 97 10.36 27.94 -7.05
C MET A 97 10.97 27.44 -5.73
N PRO A 98 11.90 28.20 -5.12
CA PRO A 98 12.50 27.81 -3.85
C PRO A 98 11.47 27.93 -2.72
N PRO A 99 11.52 27.05 -1.70
CA PRO A 99 10.60 27.12 -0.57
C PRO A 99 10.85 28.40 0.24
N LEU A 100 9.81 29.21 0.44
CA LEU A 100 9.88 30.42 1.26
C LEU A 100 10.06 30.06 2.74
N PRO A 101 10.90 30.78 3.49
CA PRO A 101 11.08 30.58 4.93
C PRO A 101 9.82 31.03 5.69
N LEU A 102 9.34 30.18 6.60
CA LEU A 102 8.20 30.49 7.47
C LEU A 102 8.58 31.57 8.50
N PRO A 103 7.68 32.51 8.84
CA PRO A 103 7.94 33.48 9.90
C PRO A 103 7.97 32.78 11.26
N ILE A 104 9.10 32.93 11.96
CA ILE A 104 9.27 32.45 13.34
C ILE A 104 8.45 33.38 14.25
N PHE A 105 7.36 32.86 14.82
CA PHE A 105 6.65 33.57 15.88
C PHE A 105 7.43 33.42 17.19
N PRO A 106 7.71 34.52 17.92
CA PRO A 106 8.34 34.44 19.24
C PRO A 106 7.36 33.80 20.24
N PHE A 107 7.80 32.71 20.87
CA PHE A 107 7.08 32.05 21.95
C PHE A 107 7.09 32.94 23.20
N PRO A 108 5.96 33.14 23.91
CA PRO A 108 5.93 33.98 25.10
C PRO A 108 6.67 33.29 26.24
N ALA A 109 7.61 34.01 26.85
CA ALA A 109 8.34 33.55 28.03
C ALA A 109 7.37 33.52 29.22
N GLU A 110 6.94 32.31 29.60
CA GLU A 110 6.18 32.08 30.81
C GLU A 110 7.07 32.34 32.04
N GLN A 111 6.51 33.13 32.96
CA GLN A 111 7.20 33.79 34.05
C GLN A 111 7.78 32.79 35.07
N ARG A 112 9.04 33.03 35.45
CA ARG A 112 9.56 32.60 36.74
C ARG A 112 9.79 33.85 37.57
N GLU A 113 8.87 34.09 38.50
CA GLU A 113 9.19 34.50 39.88
C GLU A 113 8.25 33.72 40.81
#